data_AF-A0A673JHB9-F1
#
_entry.id   AF-A0A673JHB9-F1
#
_cell.length_a   1.000
_cell.length_b   1.000
_cell.length_c   1.000
_cell.angle_alpha   90.00
_cell.angle_beta   90.00
_cell.angle_gamma   90.00
#
_symmetry.space_group_name_H-M   'P 1'
#
loop_
_entity.id
_entity.type
_entity.pdbx_description
1 polymer ?
#
loop_
_entity_poly.entity_id
_entity_poly.type
_entity_poly.pdbx_seq_one_letter_code
_entity_poly.pdbx_strand_id
1 'polypeptide(L)'
;MALLCYNRGCGGRFDADKNSDDACQFHPGVPIFHDALKGWSCCKKRTTDFSEFLSIKGCTRGRHSNEKPQEPLRPEVTSEKGDVKQHSGEEMIYQGPKSAEALEKERPRYIQYIFTQMSQRQSCR
;
A
#
# COMPACT_ATOMS: atom_id res chain seq x y z
N MET A 1 33.56 4.85 -7.26
CA MET A 1 32.36 4.38 -7.98
C MET A 1 31.29 4.22 -6.93
N ALA A 2 30.19 4.96 -7.05
CA ALA A 2 29.12 4.92 -6.06
C ALA A 2 28.25 3.67 -6.27
N LEU A 3 28.37 2.69 -5.37
CA LEU A 3 27.56 1.48 -5.32
C LEU A 3 26.27 1.73 -4.53
N LEU A 4 25.23 0.96 -4.81
CA LEU A 4 23.98 1.02 -4.06
C LEU A 4 24.03 0.07 -2.86
N CYS A 5 23.64 0.56 -1.68
CA CYS A 5 23.50 -0.26 -0.49
C CYS A 5 22.18 -1.00 -0.49
N TYR A 6 22.22 -2.33 -0.39
CA TYR A 6 21.05 -3.19 -0.30
C TYR A 6 20.64 -3.53 1.14
N ASN A 7 21.31 -2.97 2.13
CA ASN A 7 20.92 -3.14 3.53
C ASN A 7 19.55 -2.49 3.79
N ARG A 8 18.70 -3.18 4.55
CA ARG A 8 17.32 -2.76 4.83
C ARG A 8 17.31 -1.45 5.63
N GLY A 9 16.62 -0.43 5.12
CA GLY A 9 16.54 0.89 5.73
C GLY A 9 17.73 1.82 5.42
N CYS A 10 18.72 1.38 4.62
CA CYS A 10 19.79 2.25 4.13
C CYS A 10 19.46 2.80 2.74
N GLY A 11 19.42 1.94 1.71
CA GLY A 11 19.10 2.31 0.31
C GLY A 11 19.99 3.39 -0.32
N GLY A 12 21.05 3.82 0.37
CA GLY A 12 21.92 4.91 -0.04
C GLY A 12 23.00 4.49 -1.01
N ARG A 13 23.61 5.46 -1.68
CA ARG A 13 24.81 5.25 -2.50
C ARG A 13 26.06 5.43 -1.64
N PHE A 14 27.06 4.56 -1.80
CA PHE A 14 28.30 4.58 -1.04
C PHE A 14 29.49 4.21 -1.93
N ASP A 15 30.70 4.64 -1.55
CA ASP A 15 31.93 4.22 -2.21
C ASP A 15 32.53 3.02 -1.48
N ALA A 16 32.85 1.94 -2.21
CA ALA A 16 33.45 0.74 -1.63
C ALA A 16 34.79 1.03 -0.92
N ASP A 17 35.61 1.93 -1.48
CA ASP A 17 36.92 2.32 -0.94
C ASP A 17 36.84 3.11 0.38
N LYS A 18 35.70 3.77 0.64
CA LYS A 18 35.49 4.59 1.85
C LYS A 18 34.51 3.94 2.84
N ASN A 19 34.23 2.64 2.68
CA ASN A 19 33.26 1.92 3.50
C ASN A 19 33.83 1.57 4.88
N SER A 20 33.56 2.42 5.86
CA SER A 20 33.90 2.18 7.28
C SER A 20 32.86 1.30 7.97
N ASP A 21 33.22 0.67 9.09
CA ASP A 21 32.30 -0.20 9.84
C ASP A 21 31.12 0.55 10.47
N ASP A 22 31.17 1.87 10.59
CA ASP A 22 30.06 2.67 11.12
C ASP A 22 29.31 3.48 10.04
N ALA A 23 29.62 3.26 8.76
CA ALA A 23 29.14 4.10 7.67
C ALA A 23 27.66 3.84 7.33
N CYS A 24 27.19 2.59 7.44
CA CYS A 24 25.83 2.21 7.10
C CYS A 24 24.95 2.09 8.34
N GLN A 25 23.76 2.71 8.30
CA GLN A 25 22.71 2.48 9.30
C GLN A 25 21.61 1.62 8.68
N PHE A 26 21.38 0.44 9.24
CA PHE A 26 20.40 -0.51 8.71
C PHE A 26 19.69 -1.31 9.81
N HIS A 27 18.66 -2.05 9.39
CA HIS A 27 17.93 -2.98 10.22
C HIS A 27 18.35 -4.42 9.91
N PRO A 28 19.02 -5.14 10.83
CA PRO A 28 19.34 -6.55 10.64
C PRO A 28 18.11 -7.46 10.76
N GLY A 29 17.00 -6.94 11.30
CA GLY A 29 15.77 -7.68 11.51
C GLY A 29 14.87 -7.80 10.28
N VAL A 30 13.72 -8.44 10.48
CA VAL A 30 12.63 -8.56 9.51
C VAL A 30 11.55 -7.52 9.79
N PRO A 31 10.82 -7.06 8.76
CA PRO A 31 9.65 -6.21 8.98
C PRO A 31 8.57 -7.01 9.72
N ILE A 32 7.94 -6.39 10.72
CA ILE A 32 6.85 -6.96 11.52
C ILE A 32 5.60 -6.09 11.38
N PHE A 33 4.45 -6.73 11.23
CA PHE A 33 3.15 -6.07 11.06
C PHE A 33 2.14 -6.72 12.02
N HIS A 34 1.82 -6.04 13.14
CA HIS A 34 0.86 -6.50 14.14
C HIS A 34 0.07 -5.30 14.69
N ASP A 35 -1.23 -5.47 14.96
CA ASP A 35 -2.08 -4.44 15.59
C ASP A 35 -2.07 -3.09 14.84
N ALA A 36 -2.09 -3.13 13.50
CA ALA A 36 -1.91 -1.96 12.62
C ALA A 36 -0.59 -1.19 12.80
N LEU A 37 0.35 -1.73 13.59
CA LEU A 37 1.70 -1.20 13.77
C LEU A 37 2.68 -1.93 12.85
N LYS A 38 3.47 -1.13 12.15
CA LYS A 38 4.53 -1.54 11.24
C LYS A 38 5.87 -1.22 11.91
N GLY A 39 6.79 -2.17 11.91
CA GLY A 39 8.09 -2.00 12.54
C GLY A 39 9.11 -3.04 12.10
N TRP A 40 10.23 -3.10 12.81
CA TRP A 40 11.31 -4.06 12.56
C TRP A 40 11.55 -4.92 13.80
N SER A 41 11.78 -6.22 13.64
CA SER A 41 12.06 -7.11 14.78
C SER A 41 13.33 -6.75 15.56
N CYS A 42 14.25 -6.01 14.94
CA CYS A 42 15.51 -5.58 15.55
C CYS A 42 15.40 -4.32 16.44
N CYS A 43 14.25 -3.63 16.48
CA CYS A 43 14.09 -2.45 17.33
C CYS A 43 12.63 -2.24 17.76
N LYS A 44 12.42 -1.49 18.84
CA LYS A 44 11.07 -1.23 19.38
C LYS A 44 10.30 -0.11 18.65
N LYS A 45 10.91 0.54 17.64
CA LYS A 45 10.26 1.61 16.87
C LYS A 45 9.15 1.02 16.00
N ARG A 46 7.96 1.58 16.12
CA ARG A 46 6.74 1.16 15.44
C ARG A 46 5.96 2.39 14.99
N THR A 47 5.33 2.32 13.84
CA THR A 47 4.46 3.36 13.29
C THR A 47 3.22 2.74 12.67
N THR A 48 2.12 3.46 12.64
CA THR A 48 0.92 3.08 11.91
C THR A 48 1.01 3.43 10.42
N ASP A 49 1.85 4.40 10.05
CA ASP A 49 1.97 4.92 8.69
C ASP A 49 3.01 4.15 7.85
N PHE A 50 2.72 3.96 6.57
CA PHE A 50 3.63 3.23 5.68
C PHE A 50 4.84 4.06 5.24
N SER A 51 4.65 5.36 5.01
CA SER A 51 5.73 6.26 4.60
C SER A 51 6.73 6.46 5.74
N GLU A 52 6.23 6.62 6.96
CA GLU A 52 7.05 6.68 8.16
C GLU A 52 7.83 5.37 8.34
N PHE A 53 7.19 4.20 8.11
CA PHE A 53 7.85 2.89 8.23
C PHE A 53 9.07 2.76 7.30
N LEU A 54 8.95 3.20 6.04
CA LEU A 54 10.06 3.21 5.08
C LEU A 54 11.16 4.22 5.46
N SER A 55 10.79 5.28 6.18
CA SER A 55 11.70 6.33 6.62
C SER A 55 12.40 6.02 7.96
N ILE A 56 12.01 4.94 8.66
CA ILE A 56 12.64 4.53 9.92
C ILE A 56 14.13 4.29 9.67
N LYS A 57 14.96 5.07 10.38
CA LYS A 57 16.41 4.91 10.35
C LYS A 57 16.82 3.58 10.99
N GLY A 58 17.75 2.91 10.33
CA GLY A 58 18.41 1.70 10.83
C GLY A 58 18.85 1.80 12.28
N CYS A 59 18.62 0.75 13.06
CA CYS A 59 19.00 0.71 14.48
C CYS A 59 20.44 0.24 14.71
N THR A 60 21.06 -0.39 13.71
CA THR A 60 22.42 -0.95 13.80
C THR A 60 23.35 -0.23 12.82
N ARG A 61 24.59 -0.03 13.23
CA ARG A 61 25.66 0.48 12.37
C ARG A 61 26.54 -0.67 11.89
N GLY A 62 27.02 -0.59 10.65
CA GLY A 62 27.86 -1.61 10.03
C GLY A 62 28.41 -1.11 8.69
N ARG A 63 29.06 -2.00 7.94
CA ARG A 63 29.46 -1.75 6.55
C ARG A 63 28.28 -1.77 5.59
N HIS A 64 28.35 -0.96 4.54
CA HIS A 64 27.43 -1.06 3.41
C HIS A 64 27.65 -2.37 2.64
N SER A 65 26.57 -3.01 2.18
CA SER A 65 26.63 -4.18 1.29
C SER A 65 26.13 -3.82 -0.11
N ASN A 66 26.92 -4.15 -1.13
CA ASN A 66 26.55 -4.06 -2.54
C ASN A 66 25.97 -5.39 -3.08
N GLU A 67 25.95 -6.43 -2.26
CA GLU A 67 25.41 -7.72 -2.66
C GLU A 67 23.89 -7.65 -2.59
N LYS A 68 23.24 -7.78 -3.75
CA LYS A 68 21.80 -7.94 -3.80
C LYS A 68 21.50 -9.32 -3.21
N PRO A 69 20.76 -9.44 -2.09
CA PRO A 69 20.37 -10.74 -1.58
C PRO A 69 19.65 -11.47 -2.71
N GLN A 70 20.13 -12.65 -3.09
CA GLN A 70 19.46 -13.48 -4.09
C GLN A 70 18.03 -13.69 -3.59
N GLU A 71 17.04 -13.45 -4.47
CA GLU A 71 15.64 -13.70 -4.11
C GLU A 71 15.54 -15.14 -3.61
N PRO A 72 15.11 -15.37 -2.35
CA PRO A 72 14.73 -16.71 -1.96
C PRO A 72 13.62 -17.12 -2.92
N LEU A 73 13.88 -18.12 -3.74
CA LEU A 73 12.88 -18.82 -4.52
C LEU A 73 11.70 -19.05 -3.57
N ARG A 74 10.55 -18.46 -3.93
CA ARG A 74 9.34 -18.49 -3.09
C ARG A 74 9.16 -19.92 -2.59
N PRO A 75 9.21 -20.19 -1.27
CA PRO A 75 8.83 -21.50 -0.80
C PRO A 75 7.39 -21.71 -1.24
N GLU A 76 7.16 -22.77 -2.03
CA GLU A 76 5.84 -23.24 -2.38
C GLU A 76 5.10 -23.52 -1.07
N VAL A 77 4.18 -22.62 -0.72
CA VAL A 77 3.29 -22.80 0.42
C VAL A 77 2.31 -23.92 0.07
N THR A 78 2.73 -25.17 0.28
CA THR A 78 1.84 -26.31 0.40
C THR A 78 1.21 -26.26 1.78
N SER A 79 0.20 -25.40 1.94
CA SER A 79 -0.79 -25.54 3.02
C SER A 79 -1.97 -26.29 2.46
N GLU A 80 -2.01 -27.57 2.78
CA GLU A 80 -3.14 -28.45 2.53
C GLU A 80 -4.39 -28.01 3.32
N LYS A 81 -5.43 -27.67 2.55
CA LYS A 81 -6.86 -27.49 2.88
C LYS A 81 -7.27 -26.37 3.86
N GLY A 82 -7.53 -25.22 3.25
CA GLY A 82 -8.71 -24.38 3.52
C GLY A 82 -9.04 -23.61 2.23
N ASP A 83 -10.13 -23.96 1.57
CA ASP A 83 -10.54 -23.59 0.20
C ASP A 83 -10.23 -22.14 -0.24
N VAL A 84 -9.29 -21.98 -1.18
CA VAL A 84 -9.04 -20.74 -1.93
C VAL A 84 -9.18 -21.06 -3.41
N LYS A 85 -10.32 -20.71 -4.00
CA LYS A 85 -10.45 -20.56 -5.44
C LYS A 85 -9.71 -19.29 -5.88
N GLN A 86 -8.66 -19.50 -6.65
CA GLN A 86 -7.98 -18.50 -7.45
C GLN A 86 -8.97 -17.82 -8.40
N HIS A 87 -8.92 -16.49 -8.50
CA HIS A 87 -9.02 -15.89 -9.82
C HIS A 87 -8.16 -14.63 -9.92
N SER A 88 -7.20 -14.72 -10.84
CA SER A 88 -6.52 -13.62 -11.48
C SER A 88 -7.51 -12.67 -12.16
N GLY A 89 -7.27 -11.37 -12.01
CA GLY A 89 -7.75 -10.34 -12.93
C GLY A 89 -8.94 -9.54 -12.44
N GLU A 90 -8.68 -8.45 -11.71
CA GLU A 90 -9.25 -7.14 -12.06
C GLU A 90 -8.47 -6.05 -11.32
N GLU A 91 -7.79 -5.23 -12.10
CA GLU A 91 -7.39 -3.89 -11.73
C GLU A 91 -8.55 -3.11 -11.10
N MET A 92 -8.47 -2.81 -9.80
CA MET A 92 -9.51 -2.06 -9.10
C MET A 92 -9.36 -0.56 -9.46
N ILE A 93 -9.81 -0.17 -10.64
CA ILE A 93 -9.90 1.23 -11.07
C ILE A 93 -11.11 1.84 -10.33
N TYR A 94 -10.83 2.72 -9.37
CA TYR A 94 -11.87 3.49 -8.69
C TYR A 94 -12.51 4.47 -9.69
N GLN A 95 -13.67 4.10 -10.23
CA GLN A 95 -14.51 5.03 -10.97
C GLN A 95 -15.08 6.04 -9.98
N GLY A 96 -14.63 7.30 -10.09
CA GLY A 96 -15.30 8.42 -9.43
C GLY A 96 -16.79 8.45 -9.77
N PRO A 97 -17.64 9.03 -8.91
CA PRO A 97 -19.09 9.03 -9.13
C PRO A 97 -19.42 9.60 -10.50
N LYS A 98 -20.24 8.86 -11.26
CA LYS A 98 -20.74 9.27 -12.58
C LYS A 98 -21.44 10.63 -12.47
N SER A 99 -21.22 11.48 -13.47
CA SER A 99 -21.78 12.83 -13.57
C SER A 99 -23.31 12.85 -13.41
N ALA A 100 -23.83 13.99 -12.95
CA ALA A 100 -25.25 14.22 -12.59
C ALA A 100 -26.27 13.98 -13.72
N GLU A 101 -25.81 13.73 -14.94
CA GLU A 101 -26.62 13.60 -16.15
C GLU A 101 -27.34 12.25 -16.23
N ALA A 102 -26.84 11.21 -15.55
CA ALA A 102 -27.42 9.87 -15.56
C ALA A 102 -28.65 9.71 -14.63
N LEU A 103 -28.89 10.64 -13.71
CA LEU A 103 -29.99 10.53 -12.73
C LEU A 103 -31.35 10.96 -13.30
N GLU A 104 -31.40 11.67 -14.43
CA GLU A 104 -32.68 12.11 -15.03
C GLU A 104 -33.37 11.04 -15.89
N LYS A 105 -32.64 10.05 -16.41
CA LYS A 105 -33.18 9.10 -17.40
C LYS A 105 -33.91 7.90 -16.79
N GLU A 106 -33.61 7.55 -15.54
CA GLU A 106 -34.21 6.40 -14.85
C GLU A 106 -35.25 6.85 -13.81
N ARG A 107 -36.04 7.89 -14.11
CA ARG A 107 -37.14 8.32 -13.22
C ARG A 107 -38.31 7.32 -13.34
N PRO A 108 -38.69 6.59 -12.27
CA PRO A 108 -39.82 5.67 -12.32
C PRO A 108 -41.11 6.44 -12.68
N ARG A 109 -41.99 5.85 -13.51
CA ARG A 109 -43.22 6.49 -14.01
C ARG A 109 -44.14 7.03 -12.91
N TYR A 110 -44.06 6.47 -11.70
CA TYR A 110 -44.76 6.97 -10.52
C TYR A 110 -44.33 8.40 -10.14
N ILE A 111 -43.04 8.72 -10.21
CA ILE A 111 -42.51 10.04 -9.86
C ILE A 111 -43.01 11.10 -10.86
N GLN A 112 -43.08 10.78 -12.17
CA GLN A 112 -43.65 11.69 -13.18
C GLN A 112 -45.13 12.03 -12.88
N TYR A 113 -45.92 11.04 -12.45
CA TYR A 113 -47.33 11.23 -12.07
C TYR A 113 -47.50 12.18 -10.87
N ILE A 114 -46.62 12.07 -9.87
CA ILE A 114 -46.61 12.95 -8.69
C ILE A 114 -46.27 14.39 -9.06
N PHE A 115 -45.29 14.62 -9.94
CA PHE A 115 -44.96 15.98 -10.41
C PHE A 115 -46.09 16.62 -11.23
N THR A 116 -46.78 15.87 -12.08
CA THR A 116 -47.92 16.38 -12.85
C THR A 116 -49.12 16.73 -11.95
N GLN A 117 -49.41 15.92 -10.93
CA GLN A 117 -50.47 16.19 -9.96
C GLN A 117 -50.17 17.42 -9.08
N MET A 118 -48.91 17.61 -8.68
CA MET A 118 -48.49 18.80 -7.92
C MET A 118 -48.60 20.08 -8.77
N SER A 119 -48.27 20.01 -10.07
CA SER A 119 -48.38 21.16 -10.98
C SER A 119 -49.82 21.55 -11.29
N GLN A 120 -50.75 20.60 -11.40
CA GLN A 120 -52.17 20.92 -11.63
C GLN A 120 -52.83 21.55 -10.40
N ARG A 121 -52.40 21.20 -9.18
CA ARG A 121 -52.88 21.83 -7.94
C ARG A 121 -52.42 23.29 -7.75
N GLN A 122 -51.30 23.67 -8.36
CA GLN A 122 -50.80 25.05 -8.29
C GLN A 122 -51.41 25.97 -9.36
N SER A 123 -51.93 25.41 -10.46
CA SER A 123 -52.56 26.20 -11.53
C SER A 123 -54.05 26.50 -11.30
N CYS A 124 -54.71 25.85 -10.33
CA CYS A 124 -56.09 26.12 -9.94
C CYS A 124 -56.21 27.02 -8.69
N ARG A 125 -55.18 27.80 -8.37
CA ARG A 125 -55.20 28.79 -7.30
C ARG A 125 -54.87 30.18 -7.83
#